data_AF-A0A353M4V7-F1
#
_entry.id   AF-A0A353M4V7-F1
#
_cell.length_a   1.000
_cell.length_b   1.000
_cell.length_c   1.000
_cell.angle_alpha   90.00
_cell.angle_beta   90.00
_cell.angle_gamma   90.00
#
_symmetry.space_group_name_H-M   'P 1'
#
loop_
_entity.id
_entity.type
_entity.pdbx_description
1 polymer ?
#
loop_
_entity_poly.entity_id
_entity_poly.type
_entity_poly.pdbx_seq_one_letter_code
_entity_poly.pdbx_strand_id
1 'polypeptide(L)'
;MTDWIQRWQEGKIGWHRAQVNSKLVEFITCLKLKQGDTVFVPLCGKSYDMVYLLEQGFKVIGVELSSLAIEQFFNENNLVFTINQTDQFTLYQGENI
;
A
#
# COMPACT_ATOMS: atom_id res chain seq x y z
N MET A 1 -15.34 -16.68 -10.35
CA MET A 1 -14.07 -16.17 -9.76
C MET A 1 -13.98 -14.70 -10.14
N THR A 2 -13.65 -13.81 -9.22
CA THR A 2 -13.58 -12.36 -9.50
C THR A 2 -12.28 -12.03 -10.20
N ASP A 3 -12.32 -11.33 -11.33
CA ASP A 3 -11.13 -10.78 -11.99
C ASP A 3 -10.77 -9.44 -11.35
N TRP A 4 -9.78 -9.44 -10.47
CA TRP A 4 -9.34 -8.23 -9.78
C TRP A 4 -8.58 -7.26 -10.70
N ILE A 5 -7.86 -7.78 -11.69
CA ILE A 5 -7.08 -6.96 -12.63
C ILE A 5 -8.05 -6.16 -13.51
N GLN A 6 -9.07 -6.82 -14.08
CA GLN A 6 -10.09 -6.16 -14.88
C GLN A 6 -10.83 -5.08 -14.08
N ARG A 7 -11.13 -5.34 -12.80
CA ARG A 7 -11.82 -4.34 -11.97
C ARG A 7 -10.98 -3.09 -11.72
N TRP A 8 -9.66 -3.22 -11.54
CA TRP A 8 -8.76 -2.07 -11.47
C TRP A 8 -8.72 -1.30 -12.79
N GLN A 9 -8.60 -2.00 -13.92
CA GLN A 9 -8.60 -1.39 -15.26
C GLN A 9 -9.89 -0.63 -15.56
N GLU A 10 -11.04 -1.18 -15.15
CA GLU A 10 -12.35 -0.56 -15.35
C GLU A 10 -12.72 0.48 -14.27
N GLY A 11 -11.83 0.75 -13.30
CA GLY A 11 -12.10 1.67 -12.20
C GLY A 11 -13.21 1.21 -11.25
N LYS A 12 -13.58 -0.08 -11.26
CA LYS A 12 -14.62 -0.68 -10.40
C LYS A 12 -14.11 -0.97 -8.98
N ILE A 13 -13.47 0.03 -8.37
CA ILE A 13 -12.72 -0.03 -7.11
C ILE A 13 -13.52 0.52 -5.92
N GLY A 14 -14.81 0.18 -5.81
CA GLY A 14 -15.70 0.69 -4.76
C GLY A 14 -15.31 0.35 -3.31
N TRP A 15 -14.31 -0.52 -3.12
CA TRP A 15 -13.68 -0.78 -1.82
C TRP A 15 -12.65 0.27 -1.42
N HIS A 16 -12.06 0.98 -2.39
CA HIS A 16 -11.03 1.96 -2.12
C HIS A 16 -11.61 3.16 -1.38
N ARG A 17 -10.92 3.59 -0.33
CA ARG A 17 -11.28 4.75 0.48
C ARG A 17 -10.20 5.80 0.31
N ALA A 18 -10.61 7.04 0.02
CA ALA A 18 -9.71 8.20 -0.10
C ALA A 18 -9.28 8.77 1.28
N GLN A 19 -9.41 7.98 2.34
CA GLN A 19 -9.10 8.37 3.72
C GLN A 19 -8.57 7.16 4.46
N VAL A 20 -7.68 7.41 5.42
CA VAL A 20 -7.14 6.41 6.34
C VAL A 20 -8.29 5.73 7.09
N ASN A 21 -8.19 4.43 7.29
CA ASN A 21 -9.12 3.66 8.09
C ASN A 21 -9.09 4.16 9.54
N SER A 22 -10.21 4.74 10.01
CA SER A 22 -10.30 5.29 11.36
C SER A 22 -9.98 4.28 12.46
N LYS A 23 -10.22 2.98 12.23
CA LYS A 23 -9.89 1.92 13.18
C LYS A 23 -8.39 1.63 13.25
N LEU A 24 -7.65 1.84 12.16
CA LEU A 24 -6.20 1.78 12.20
C LEU A 24 -5.67 2.89 13.11
N VAL A 25 -6.11 4.14 12.88
CA VAL A 25 -5.69 5.30 13.69
C VAL A 25 -6.05 5.11 15.16
N GLU A 26 -7.25 4.60 15.46
CA GLU A 26 -7.74 4.38 16.83
C GLU A 26 -6.90 3.34 17.59
N PHE A 27 -6.48 2.25 16.94
CA PHE A 27 -5.91 1.09 17.62
C PHE A 27 -4.43 0.82 17.35
N ILE A 28 -3.77 1.59 16.48
CA ILE A 28 -2.35 1.34 16.15
C ILE A 28 -1.44 1.37 17.38
N THR A 29 -1.73 2.24 18.37
CA THR A 29 -0.93 2.37 19.60
C THR A 29 -0.99 1.12 20.47
N CYS A 30 -2.06 0.32 20.38
CA CYS A 30 -2.19 -0.94 21.12
C CYS A 30 -1.16 -1.98 20.68
N LEU A 31 -0.64 -1.87 19.45
CA LEU A 31 0.38 -2.78 18.92
C LEU A 31 1.78 -2.49 19.49
N LYS A 32 1.98 -1.34 20.15
CA LYS A 32 3.26 -0.93 20.76
C LYS A 32 4.45 -0.98 19.79
N LEU A 33 4.18 -0.70 18.51
CA LEU A 33 5.21 -0.60 17.48
C LEU A 33 6.13 0.60 17.75
N LYS A 34 7.38 0.47 17.33
CA LYS A 34 8.40 1.51 17.39
C LYS A 34 8.67 2.03 15.99
N GLN A 35 9.15 3.26 15.90
CA GLN A 35 9.66 3.78 14.63
C GLN A 35 10.72 2.83 14.05
N GLY A 36 10.63 2.58 12.75
CA GLY A 36 11.47 1.63 12.03
C GLY A 36 10.97 0.18 12.05
N ASP A 37 9.95 -0.17 12.86
CA ASP A 37 9.28 -1.47 12.75
C ASP A 37 8.56 -1.60 11.39
N THR A 38 8.46 -2.83 10.90
CA THR A 38 7.86 -3.13 9.60
C THR A 38 6.42 -3.61 9.73
N VAL A 39 5.51 -3.00 8.98
CA VAL A 39 4.10 -3.38 8.88
C VAL A 39 3.82 -3.99 7.51
N PHE A 40 3.30 -5.20 7.50
CA PHE A 40 2.87 -5.88 6.28
C PHE A 40 1.40 -5.60 5.98
N VAL A 41 1.09 -5.16 4.76
CA VAL A 41 -0.26 -4.82 4.29
C VAL A 41 -0.61 -5.73 3.11
N PRO A 42 -1.33 -6.85 3.33
CA PRO A 42 -1.70 -7.77 2.26
C PRO A 42 -2.84 -7.22 1.42
N LEU A 43 -2.79 -7.47 0.10
CA LEU A 43 -3.79 -7.02 -0.88
C LEU A 43 -3.99 -5.50 -0.79
N CYS A 44 -2.88 -4.76 -0.76
CA CYS A 44 -2.88 -3.36 -0.34
C CYS A 44 -3.56 -2.40 -1.30
N GLY A 45 -3.78 -2.78 -2.57
CA GLY A 45 -4.27 -1.90 -3.61
C GLY A 45 -3.48 -0.59 -3.64
N LYS A 46 -4.20 0.51 -3.43
CA LYS A 46 -3.62 1.86 -3.22
C LYS A 46 -3.99 2.47 -1.87
N SER A 47 -3.97 1.67 -0.80
CA SER A 47 -4.46 2.13 0.50
C SER A 47 -3.71 3.34 1.05
N TYR A 48 -4.45 4.40 1.41
CA TYR A 48 -3.92 5.56 2.14
C TYR A 48 -3.40 5.19 3.55
N ASP A 49 -3.79 4.02 4.08
CA ASP A 49 -3.26 3.50 5.34
C ASP A 49 -1.73 3.32 5.27
N MET A 50 -1.18 2.97 4.11
CA MET A 50 0.26 2.80 3.95
C MET A 50 1.00 4.13 4.07
N VAL A 51 0.45 5.22 3.54
CA VAL A 51 1.01 6.58 3.71
C VAL A 51 1.00 6.98 5.18
N TYR A 52 -0.14 6.77 5.85
CA TYR A 52 -0.25 7.05 7.28
C TYR A 52 0.81 6.29 8.10
N LEU A 53 1.04 5.01 7.80
CA LEU A 53 2.06 4.21 8.49
C LEU A 53 3.48 4.76 8.26
N LEU A 54 3.79 5.18 7.03
CA LEU A 54 5.07 5.83 6.71
C LEU A 54 5.26 7.13 7.47
N GLU A 55 4.23 7.96 7.57
CA GLU A 55 4.24 9.22 8.33
C GLU A 55 4.44 9.00 9.83
N GLN A 56 4.01 7.86 10.37
CA GLN A 56 4.30 7.46 11.76
C GLN A 56 5.76 6.98 11.95
N GLY A 57 6.54 6.87 10.87
CA GLY A 57 7.92 6.42 10.88
C GLY A 57 8.08 4.90 10.82
N PHE A 58 7.06 4.16 10.40
CA PHE A 58 7.16 2.73 10.17
C PHE A 58 7.70 2.43 8.77
N LYS A 59 8.22 1.22 8.60
CA LYS A 59 8.46 0.63 7.27
C LYS A 59 7.21 -0.12 6.85
N VAL A 60 6.89 -0.11 5.57
CA VAL A 60 5.72 -0.80 5.04
C VAL A 60 6.16 -1.81 4.00
N ILE A 61 5.51 -2.97 3.97
CA ILE A 61 5.60 -3.92 2.85
C ILE A 61 4.18 -4.17 2.36
N GLY A 62 3.91 -3.80 1.12
CA GLY A 62 2.65 -4.07 0.43
C GLY A 62 2.77 -5.26 -0.51
N VAL A 63 1.71 -6.07 -0.62
CA VAL A 63 1.56 -7.05 -1.70
C VAL A 63 0.25 -6.78 -2.41
N GLU A 64 0.32 -6.55 -3.72
CA GLU A 64 -0.84 -6.26 -4.56
C GLU A 64 -0.67 -6.96 -5.91
N LEU A 65 -1.78 -7.47 -6.46
CA LEU A 65 -1.81 -8.19 -7.73
C LEU A 65 -1.76 -7.23 -8.93
N SER A 66 -2.37 -6.05 -8.79
CA SER A 66 -2.49 -5.06 -9.85
C SER A 66 -1.32 -4.07 -9.83
N SER A 67 -0.40 -4.16 -10.80
CA SER A 67 0.63 -3.14 -11.01
C SER A 67 0.05 -1.74 -11.22
N LEU A 68 -1.12 -1.64 -11.86
CA LEU A 68 -1.85 -0.38 -12.01
C LEU A 68 -2.19 0.25 -10.66
N ALA A 69 -2.64 -0.55 -9.69
CA ALA A 69 -2.95 -0.04 -8.35
C ALA A 69 -1.68 0.44 -7.62
N ILE A 70 -0.58 -0.31 -7.75
CA ILE A 70 0.72 0.04 -7.15
C ILE A 70 1.25 1.34 -7.74
N GLU A 71 1.26 1.48 -9.06
CA GLU A 71 1.72 2.69 -9.74
C GLU A 71 0.82 3.89 -9.42
N GLN A 72 -0.50 3.70 -9.36
CA GLN A 72 -1.42 4.73 -8.89
C GLN A 72 -1.09 5.16 -7.46
N PHE A 73 -0.81 4.21 -6.55
CA PHE A 73 -0.44 4.53 -5.17
C PHE A 73 0.78 5.46 -5.11
N PHE A 74 1.87 5.12 -5.79
CA PHE A 74 3.07 5.95 -5.75
C PHE A 74 2.85 7.32 -6.40
N ASN A 75 2.22 7.35 -7.58
CA ASN A 75 2.00 8.59 -8.32
C ASN A 75 1.01 9.54 -7.61
N GLU A 76 -0.12 9.03 -7.09
CA GLU A 76 -1.13 9.84 -6.41
C GLU A 76 -0.62 10.44 -5.09
N ASN A 77 0.34 9.76 -4.43
CA ASN A 77 0.94 10.22 -3.18
C ASN A 77 2.28 10.96 -3.38
N ASN A 78 2.69 11.21 -4.64
CA ASN A 78 3.94 11.87 -4.99
C ASN A 78 5.19 11.19 -4.38
N LEU A 79 5.15 9.87 -4.26
CA LEU A 79 6.25 9.07 -3.73
C LEU A 79 7.18 8.67 -4.87
N VAL A 80 8.48 8.97 -4.72
CA VAL A 80 9.50 8.49 -5.67
C VAL A 80 9.71 6.99 -5.46
N PHE A 81 9.73 6.24 -6.55
CA PHE A 81 9.95 4.80 -6.52
C PHE A 81 10.81 4.31 -7.68
N THR A 82 11.36 3.12 -7.50
CA THR A 82 12.06 2.34 -8.52
C THR A 82 11.34 1.02 -8.74
N ILE A 83 11.50 0.44 -9.93
CA ILE A 83 10.93 -0.85 -10.28
C ILE A 83 12.07 -1.81 -10.59
N ASN A 84 12.13 -2.93 -9.88
CA ASN A 84 13.10 -3.99 -10.09
C ASN A 84 12.38 -5.30 -10.37
N GLN A 85 12.68 -5.93 -11.51
CA GLN A 85 12.20 -7.28 -11.81
C GLN A 85 13.08 -8.31 -11.10
N THR A 86 12.45 -9.19 -10.33
CA THR A 86 13.10 -10.37 -9.74
C THR A 86 12.51 -11.64 -10.33
N ASP A 87 13.13 -12.79 -10.08
CA ASP A 87 12.67 -14.08 -10.60
C ASP A 87 11.25 -14.45 -10.12
N GLN A 88 10.83 -13.95 -8.96
CA GLN A 88 9.58 -14.34 -8.30
C GLN A 88 8.52 -13.23 -8.26
N PHE A 89 8.95 -11.97 -8.28
CA PHE A 89 8.06 -10.82 -8.16
C PHE A 89 8.65 -9.56 -8.78
N THR A 90 7.79 -8.63 -9.17
CA THR A 90 8.19 -7.26 -9.51
C THR A 90 8.18 -6.42 -8.23
N LEU A 91 9.33 -5.87 -7.85
CA LEU A 91 9.47 -5.04 -6.67
C LEU A 91 9.35 -3.56 -7.05
N TYR A 92 8.33 -2.90 -6.52
CA TYR A 92 8.20 -1.45 -6.51
C TYR A 92 8.72 -0.96 -5.16
N GLN A 93 9.68 -0.04 -5.16
CA GLN A 93 10.38 0.36 -3.93
C GLN A 93 10.56 1.87 -3.86
N GLY A 94 10.12 2.48 -2.76
CA GLY A 94 10.33 3.87 -2.39
C GLY A 94 11.04 4.01 -1.04
N GLU A 95 10.99 5.19 -0.44
CA GLU A 95 11.55 5.42 0.90
C GLU A 95 10.68 4.72 1.96
N ASN A 96 11.24 3.71 2.63
CA ASN A 96 10.59 2.89 3.66
C ASN A 96 9.35 2.08 3.21
N ILE A 97 9.09 1.94 1.91
CA ILE A 97 7.97 1.13 1.35
C ILE A 97 8.36 0.35 0.09
#